data_AF-A0A210VQK9-F1
#
_entry.id   AF-A0A210VQK9-F1
#
_cell.length_a   1.000
_cell.length_b   1.000
_cell.length_c   1.000
_cell.angle_alpha   90.00
_cell.angle_beta   90.00
_cell.angle_gamma   90.00
#
_symmetry.space_group_name_H-M   'P 1'
#
loop_
_entity.id
_entity.type
_entity.pdbx_description
1 polymer ?
#
loop_
_entity_poly.entity_id
_entity_poly.type
_entity_poly.pdbx_seq_one_letter_code
_entity_poly.pdbx_strand_id
1 'polypeptide(L)'
;MDTAPNTSISLSQDSLADYLLCSECEGHIGKWETLWIRKLRQASKRFTKDIDEVALSPLEYETFRCFLLSIIWRAAVCSRAEFSSVKFPADVLERLRDHLYTGQAPDAAWIGNRIRKLVDPSEHLEHGTLENFAFTPILLSSGGLKGYQLFFGGYVVDFITSPVTRKVSRMRGFVRDEPSLTIPAVSFLQVSNFMRMGRHMVDKHVRGKATFGGKT
;
A
#
# COMPACT_ATOMS: atom_id res chain seq x y z
N MET A 1 1.16 9.64 8.72
CA MET A 1 0.42 9.47 9.99
C MET A 1 1.36 9.81 11.11
N ASP A 2 0.90 10.57 12.10
CA ASP A 2 1.75 10.94 13.22
C ASP A 2 1.88 9.78 14.23
N THR A 3 3.05 9.15 14.24
CA THR A 3 3.41 8.09 15.21
C THR A 3 4.01 8.66 16.49
N ALA A 4 4.17 9.97 16.61
CA ALA A 4 4.67 10.59 17.83
C ALA A 4 3.59 10.52 18.94
N PRO A 5 4.01 10.29 20.20
CA PRO A 5 3.09 10.05 21.31
C PRO A 5 2.29 11.30 21.74
N ASN A 6 2.68 12.50 21.31
CA ASN A 6 2.14 13.77 21.83
C ASN A 6 1.22 14.54 20.88
N THR A 7 0.97 14.03 19.69
CA THR A 7 0.26 14.74 18.61
C THR A 7 -1.12 14.15 18.37
N SER A 8 -2.09 15.03 18.13
CA SER A 8 -3.48 14.68 17.81
C SER A 8 -3.53 13.84 16.53
N ILE A 9 -4.34 12.78 16.50
CA ILE A 9 -4.67 12.12 15.22
C ILE A 9 -5.57 13.11 14.47
N SER A 10 -5.08 13.70 13.38
CA SER A 10 -6.04 14.11 12.35
C SER A 10 -6.55 12.81 11.72
N LEU A 11 -7.84 12.57 11.85
CA LEU A 11 -8.52 11.71 10.90
C LEU A 11 -8.39 12.45 9.58
N SER A 12 -7.40 12.12 8.75
CA SER A 12 -7.47 12.52 7.34
C SER A 12 -8.58 11.66 6.72
N GLN A 13 -9.83 12.04 6.99
CA GLN A 13 -10.98 11.66 6.15
C GLN A 13 -10.93 12.36 4.79
N ASP A 14 -9.86 13.11 4.54
CA ASP A 14 -9.42 13.63 3.27
C ASP A 14 -8.62 12.51 2.60
N SER A 15 -9.31 11.84 1.68
CA SER A 15 -8.96 10.54 1.14
C SER A 15 -7.54 10.53 0.55
N LEU A 16 -6.91 9.36 0.45
CA LEU A 16 -5.76 9.16 -0.47
C LEU A 16 -6.09 9.52 -1.94
N ALA A 17 -7.34 9.89 -2.24
CA ALA A 17 -7.86 10.32 -3.53
C ALA A 17 -8.12 11.84 -3.62
N ASP A 18 -7.69 12.65 -2.65
CA ASP A 18 -7.60 14.10 -2.88
C ASP A 18 -6.52 14.37 -3.94
N TYR A 19 -6.66 15.45 -4.71
CA TYR A 19 -5.63 15.86 -5.67
C TYR A 19 -4.33 16.18 -4.93
N LEU A 20 -3.38 15.24 -4.94
CA LEU A 20 -2.08 15.37 -4.26
C LEU A 20 -1.04 16.05 -5.16
N LEU A 21 -1.35 16.19 -6.45
CA LEU A 21 -0.51 16.81 -7.47
C LEU A 21 -1.27 17.90 -8.24
N CYS A 22 -0.58 18.57 -9.17
CA CYS A 22 -1.25 19.44 -10.13
C CYS A 22 -2.20 18.64 -11.04
N SER A 23 -3.19 19.32 -11.61
CA SER A 23 -4.23 18.71 -12.45
C SER A 23 -3.66 17.91 -13.63
N GLU A 24 -2.56 18.36 -14.23
CA GLU A 24 -1.86 17.66 -15.30
C GLU A 24 -1.31 16.31 -14.81
N CYS A 25 -0.52 16.31 -13.73
CA CYS A 25 0.03 15.07 -13.19
C CYS A 25 -1.06 14.09 -12.72
N GLU A 26 -2.15 14.58 -12.14
CA GLU A 26 -3.29 13.74 -11.75
C GLU A 26 -3.97 13.10 -12.97
N GLY A 27 -4.12 13.84 -14.07
CA GLY A 27 -4.66 13.30 -15.32
C GLY A 27 -3.80 12.17 -15.91
N HIS A 28 -2.47 12.31 -15.85
CA HIS A 28 -1.54 11.29 -16.36
C HIS A 28 -1.44 10.06 -15.48
N ILE A 29 -1.44 10.23 -14.15
CA ILE A 29 -1.13 9.18 -13.20
C ILE A 29 -2.40 8.49 -12.68
N GLY A 30 -3.49 9.23 -12.44
CA GLY A 30 -4.73 8.70 -11.88
C GLY A 30 -5.45 7.66 -12.74
N LYS A 31 -5.13 7.60 -14.05
CA LYS A 31 -5.68 6.60 -14.99
C LYS A 31 -5.34 5.17 -14.57
N TRP A 32 -4.17 4.94 -13.99
CA TRP A 32 -3.72 3.62 -13.55
C TRP A 32 -4.50 3.14 -12.31
N GLU A 33 -4.79 4.06 -11.40
CA GLU A 33 -5.46 3.77 -10.13
C GLU A 33 -6.89 3.35 -10.27
N THR A 34 -7.66 4.09 -11.06
CA THR A 34 -9.08 3.78 -11.23
C THR A 34 -9.27 2.36 -11.75
N LEU A 35 -8.43 1.94 -12.71
CA LEU A 35 -8.45 0.60 -13.27
C LEU A 35 -8.11 -0.46 -12.21
N TRP A 36 -6.98 -0.30 -11.54
CA TRP A 36 -6.44 -1.34 -10.65
C TRP A 36 -7.12 -1.42 -9.29
N ILE A 37 -7.60 -0.29 -8.74
CA ILE A 37 -8.44 -0.30 -7.54
C ILE A 37 -9.72 -1.10 -7.81
N ARG A 38 -10.35 -0.93 -8.97
CA ARG A 38 -11.54 -1.71 -9.35
C ARG A 38 -11.22 -3.21 -9.48
N LYS A 39 -10.14 -3.57 -10.18
CA LYS A 39 -9.70 -4.98 -10.32
C LYS A 39 -9.38 -5.61 -8.95
N LEU A 40 -8.67 -4.89 -8.07
CA LEU A 40 -8.36 -5.36 -6.72
C LEU A 40 -9.61 -5.52 -5.85
N ARG A 41 -10.56 -4.57 -5.91
CA ARG A 41 -11.85 -4.72 -5.19
C ARG A 41 -12.63 -5.95 -5.64
N GLN A 42 -12.63 -6.26 -6.94
CA GLN A 42 -13.26 -7.47 -7.46
C GLN A 42 -12.53 -8.74 -6.99
N ALA A 43 -11.20 -8.74 -7.01
CA ALA A 43 -10.40 -9.85 -6.51
C ALA A 43 -10.57 -10.06 -4.99
N SER A 44 -10.74 -8.98 -4.23
CA SER A 44 -10.98 -9.02 -2.78
C SER A 44 -12.19 -9.88 -2.42
N LYS A 45 -13.25 -9.85 -3.24
CA LYS A 45 -14.48 -10.64 -3.03
C LYS A 45 -14.26 -12.16 -3.16
N ARG A 46 -13.15 -12.59 -3.76
CA ARG A 46 -12.80 -14.00 -3.94
C ARG A 46 -12.03 -14.58 -2.75
N PHE A 47 -11.56 -13.72 -1.83
CA PHE A 47 -10.98 -14.19 -0.58
C PHE A 47 -12.10 -14.51 0.39
N THR A 48 -12.25 -15.80 0.70
CA THR A 48 -13.12 -16.31 1.77
C THR A 48 -12.23 -17.00 2.83
N LYS A 49 -12.82 -17.48 3.93
CA LYS A 49 -12.11 -18.09 5.07
C LYS A 49 -11.14 -19.19 4.65
N ASP A 50 -11.50 -19.98 3.64
CA ASP A 50 -10.74 -21.16 3.21
C ASP A 50 -9.85 -20.89 1.98
N ILE A 51 -9.75 -19.63 1.54
CA ILE A 51 -9.00 -19.25 0.34
C ILE A 51 -7.74 -18.46 0.75
N ASP A 52 -6.63 -19.19 0.78
CA ASP A 52 -5.31 -18.66 1.14
C ASP A 52 -4.65 -17.83 0.03
N GLU A 53 -5.16 -17.89 -1.20
CA GLU A 53 -4.64 -17.12 -2.32
C GLU A 53 -5.64 -16.94 -3.45
N VAL A 54 -5.54 -15.80 -4.14
CA VAL A 54 -6.33 -15.49 -5.32
C VAL A 54 -5.41 -15.11 -6.47
N ALA A 55 -5.56 -15.80 -7.60
CA ALA A 55 -4.89 -15.44 -8.83
C ALA A 55 -5.59 -14.26 -9.53
N LEU A 56 -4.82 -13.21 -9.84
CA LEU A 56 -5.15 -12.16 -10.78
C LEU A 56 -4.66 -12.57 -12.17
N SER A 57 -5.58 -12.86 -13.08
CA SER A 57 -5.29 -13.23 -14.47
C SER A 57 -6.40 -12.74 -15.40
N PRO A 58 -6.08 -12.15 -16.57
CA PRO A 58 -4.73 -11.81 -17.01
C PRO A 58 -4.15 -10.62 -16.23
N LEU A 59 -2.84 -10.65 -15.95
CA LEU A 59 -2.09 -9.54 -15.36
C LEU A 59 -1.46 -8.71 -16.47
N GLU A 60 -1.86 -7.44 -16.57
CA GLU A 60 -1.12 -6.44 -17.35
C GLU A 60 0.02 -5.91 -16.46
N TYR A 61 1.19 -6.57 -16.49
CA TYR A 61 2.30 -6.31 -15.58
C TYR A 61 2.68 -4.82 -15.52
N GLU A 62 2.89 -4.21 -16.68
CA GLU A 62 3.30 -2.81 -16.80
C GLU A 62 2.33 -1.84 -16.14
N THR A 63 1.03 -1.97 -16.45
CA THR A 63 0.02 -1.06 -15.90
C THR A 63 -0.18 -1.30 -14.41
N PHE A 64 -0.07 -2.55 -13.93
CA PHE A 64 -0.16 -2.88 -12.51
C PHE A 64 1.01 -2.31 -11.72
N ARG A 65 2.22 -2.44 -12.25
CA ARG A 65 3.42 -1.88 -11.65
C ARG A 65 3.39 -0.36 -11.62
N CYS A 66 2.97 0.29 -12.71
CA CYS A 66 2.77 1.73 -12.75
C CYS A 66 1.74 2.19 -11.70
N PHE A 67 0.65 1.44 -11.51
CA PHE A 67 -0.31 1.69 -10.43
C PHE A 67 0.32 1.63 -9.04
N LEU A 68 1.12 0.60 -8.73
CA LEU A 68 1.74 0.54 -7.40
C LEU A 68 2.76 1.67 -7.22
N LEU A 69 3.60 1.90 -8.22
CA LEU A 69 4.65 2.91 -8.18
C LEU A 69 4.09 4.34 -8.15
N SER A 70 2.93 4.60 -8.74
CA SER A 70 2.30 5.92 -8.66
C SER A 70 1.97 6.31 -7.23
N ILE A 71 1.51 5.36 -6.43
CA ILE A 71 1.13 5.61 -5.04
C ILE A 71 2.35 6.01 -4.21
N ILE A 72 3.45 5.27 -4.32
CA ILE A 72 4.66 5.57 -3.53
C ILE A 72 5.37 6.82 -4.03
N TRP A 73 5.36 7.06 -5.34
CA TRP A 73 5.94 8.27 -5.92
C TRP A 73 5.19 9.52 -5.44
N ARG A 74 3.85 9.51 -5.47
CA ARG A 74 3.04 10.61 -4.92
C ARG A 74 3.33 10.86 -3.46
N ALA A 75 3.39 9.80 -2.65
CA ALA A 75 3.73 9.95 -1.24
C ALA A 75 5.12 10.61 -1.07
N ALA A 76 6.08 10.30 -1.93
CA ALA A 76 7.43 10.86 -1.83
C ALA A 76 7.54 12.34 -2.26
N VAL A 77 6.75 12.78 -3.24
CA VAL A 77 6.78 14.18 -3.76
C VAL A 77 5.77 15.11 -3.08
N CYS A 78 4.78 14.56 -2.37
CA CYS A 78 3.78 15.35 -1.68
C CYS A 78 4.38 16.12 -0.49
N SER A 79 4.00 17.38 -0.32
CA SER A 79 4.44 18.24 0.78
C SER A 79 3.69 17.99 2.10
N ARG A 80 2.66 17.13 2.09
CA ARG A 80 1.84 16.79 3.26
C ARG A 80 2.70 16.13 4.35
N ALA A 81 2.56 16.59 5.59
CA ALA A 81 3.40 16.17 6.71
C ALA A 81 3.32 14.65 6.99
N GLU A 82 2.16 14.05 6.74
CA GLU A 82 1.91 12.63 6.95
C GLU A 82 2.71 11.71 6.02
N PHE A 83 3.24 12.22 4.90
CA PHE A 83 4.12 11.49 3.98
C PHE A 83 5.60 11.85 4.15
N SER A 84 5.95 12.71 5.11
CA SER A 84 7.32 13.18 5.35
C SER A 84 8.35 12.05 5.54
N SER A 85 7.93 10.87 5.99
CA SER A 85 8.79 9.69 6.14
C SER A 85 9.15 8.97 4.84
N VAL A 86 8.46 9.28 3.74
CA VAL A 86 8.72 8.70 2.42
C VAL A 86 9.77 9.55 1.72
N LYS A 87 10.99 9.03 1.62
CA LYS A 87 12.14 9.72 1.03
C LYS A 87 12.79 8.88 -0.05
N PHE A 88 12.97 9.49 -1.21
CA PHE A 88 13.78 8.96 -2.30
C PHE A 88 14.78 10.03 -2.76
N PRO A 89 15.95 9.62 -3.28
CA PRO A 89 16.85 10.53 -3.99
C PRO A 89 16.13 11.24 -5.16
N ALA A 90 16.53 12.48 -5.46
CA ALA A 90 15.86 13.28 -6.49
C ALA A 90 15.95 12.64 -7.89
N ASP A 91 17.09 12.06 -8.24
CA ASP A 91 17.31 11.31 -9.47
C ASP A 91 16.39 10.08 -9.58
N VAL A 92 16.12 9.41 -8.46
CA VAL A 92 15.17 8.28 -8.40
C VAL A 92 13.73 8.75 -8.62
N LEU A 93 13.36 9.90 -8.05
CA LEU A 93 12.03 10.49 -8.21
C LEU A 93 11.75 10.92 -9.65
N GLU A 94 12.73 11.57 -10.30
CA GLU A 94 12.62 11.97 -11.70
C GLU A 94 12.52 10.76 -12.63
N ARG A 95 13.36 9.75 -12.42
CA ARG A 95 13.28 8.52 -13.21
C ARG A 95 11.97 7.78 -13.01
N LEU A 96 11.43 7.74 -11.79
CA LEU A 96 10.09 7.18 -11.53
C LEU A 96 9.01 7.98 -12.26
N ARG A 97 9.09 9.32 -12.27
CA ARG A 97 8.17 10.19 -13.00
C ARG A 97 8.15 9.85 -14.49
N ASP A 98 9.32 9.67 -15.10
CA ASP A 98 9.44 9.30 -16.52
C ASP A 98 8.77 7.95 -16.81
N HIS A 99 9.04 6.93 -16.00
CA HIS A 99 8.41 5.61 -16.13
C HIS A 99 6.87 5.66 -15.99
N LEU A 100 6.37 6.45 -15.03
CA LEU A 100 4.92 6.63 -14.83
C LEU A 100 4.26 7.38 -16.00
N TYR A 101 4.97 8.32 -16.61
CA TYR A 101 4.50 9.09 -17.75
C TYR A 101 4.42 8.24 -19.03
N THR A 102 5.45 7.41 -19.29
CA THR A 102 5.49 6.51 -20.44
C THR A 102 4.62 5.27 -20.27
N GLY A 103 4.28 4.91 -19.02
CA GLY A 103 3.56 3.67 -18.71
C GLY A 103 4.42 2.42 -18.82
N GLN A 104 5.75 2.58 -18.84
CA GLN A 104 6.73 1.50 -18.82
C GLN A 104 7.34 1.44 -17.44
N ALA A 105 6.94 0.48 -16.63
CA ALA A 105 7.45 0.28 -15.29
C ALA A 105 8.95 -0.09 -15.33
N PRO A 106 9.73 0.37 -14.35
CA PRO A 106 11.10 -0.09 -14.19
C PRO A 106 11.17 -1.55 -13.78
N ASP A 107 12.33 -2.16 -14.02
CA ASP A 107 12.67 -3.51 -13.54
C ASP A 107 12.39 -3.65 -12.03
N ALA A 108 11.79 -4.77 -11.64
CA ALA A 108 11.54 -5.14 -10.26
C ALA A 108 12.83 -5.23 -9.42
N ALA A 109 14.00 -5.39 -10.05
CA ALA A 109 15.31 -5.33 -9.40
C ALA A 109 15.64 -3.95 -8.82
N TRP A 110 15.08 -2.87 -9.38
CA TRP A 110 15.31 -1.50 -8.89
C TRP A 110 14.41 -1.16 -7.71
N ILE A 111 13.09 -1.32 -7.90
CA ILE A 111 12.09 -1.18 -6.83
C ILE A 111 11.14 -2.36 -6.97
N GLY A 112 11.28 -3.35 -6.08
CA GLY A 112 10.44 -4.53 -6.06
C GLY A 112 9.08 -4.23 -5.42
N ASN A 113 8.03 -4.95 -5.84
CA ASN A 113 6.75 -4.90 -5.17
C ASN A 113 6.30 -6.27 -4.70
N ARG A 114 5.67 -6.30 -3.53
CA ARG A 114 4.97 -7.48 -3.02
C ARG A 114 3.60 -7.07 -2.50
N ILE A 115 2.55 -7.72 -2.94
CA ILE A 115 1.17 -7.47 -2.50
C ILE A 115 0.59 -8.69 -1.79
N ARG A 116 -0.15 -8.47 -0.72
CA ARG A 116 -0.84 -9.51 0.06
C ARG A 116 -2.19 -8.99 0.52
N LYS A 117 -3.19 -9.86 0.61
CA LYS A 117 -4.53 -9.52 1.12
C LYS A 117 -4.54 -9.68 2.64
N LEU A 118 -4.96 -8.65 3.37
CA LEU A 118 -5.21 -8.77 4.81
C LEU A 118 -6.51 -9.54 5.04
N VAL A 119 -6.47 -10.50 5.96
CA VAL A 119 -7.64 -11.25 6.41
C VAL A 119 -7.71 -11.25 7.93
N ASP A 120 -8.93 -11.34 8.48
CA ASP A 120 -9.17 -11.58 9.89
C ASP A 120 -9.51 -13.07 10.11
N PRO A 121 -8.55 -13.90 10.54
CA PRO A 121 -8.83 -15.30 10.82
C PRO A 121 -9.64 -15.51 12.12
N SER A 122 -9.77 -14.48 12.97
CA SER A 122 -10.51 -14.55 14.24
C SER A 122 -11.99 -14.22 14.10
N GLU A 123 -12.41 -13.65 12.96
CA GLU A 123 -13.80 -13.24 12.68
C GLU A 123 -14.36 -12.26 13.72
N HIS A 124 -13.49 -11.49 14.39
CA HIS A 124 -13.89 -10.47 15.36
C HIS A 124 -14.18 -9.12 14.70
N LEU A 125 -13.64 -8.89 13.50
CA LEU A 125 -13.90 -7.71 12.70
C LEU A 125 -15.07 -7.97 11.76
N GLU A 126 -15.97 -6.98 11.62
CA GLU A 126 -17.02 -7.03 10.62
C GLU A 126 -16.43 -7.15 9.21
N HIS A 127 -17.14 -7.86 8.32
CA HIS A 127 -16.73 -8.00 6.93
C HIS A 127 -16.57 -6.62 6.26
N GLY A 128 -15.48 -6.42 5.53
CA GLY A 128 -15.20 -5.11 4.92
C GLY A 128 -14.39 -4.14 5.81
N THR A 129 -14.21 -4.45 7.11
CA THR A 129 -13.49 -3.54 8.02
C THR A 129 -12.06 -3.30 7.59
N LEU A 130 -11.36 -4.34 7.13
CA LEU A 130 -9.96 -4.24 6.71
C LEU A 130 -9.80 -3.39 5.43
N GLU A 131 -10.83 -3.35 4.59
CA GLU A 131 -10.90 -2.56 3.35
C GLU A 131 -10.96 -1.06 3.61
N ASN A 132 -11.47 -0.66 4.77
CA ASN A 132 -11.63 0.74 5.16
C ASN A 132 -10.33 1.35 5.73
N PHE A 133 -9.32 0.53 6.03
CA PHE A 133 -8.03 1.05 6.45
C PHE A 133 -7.18 1.48 5.25
N ALA A 134 -6.77 2.74 5.31
CA ALA A 134 -5.74 3.29 4.47
C ALA A 134 -4.72 4.00 5.37
N PHE A 135 -3.46 3.65 5.20
CA PHE A 135 -2.38 4.15 6.04
C PHE A 135 -1.32 4.83 5.17
N THR A 136 -0.65 5.84 5.70
CA THR A 136 0.52 6.41 5.01
C THR A 136 1.65 5.38 4.94
N PRO A 137 2.49 5.36 3.89
CA PRO A 137 3.59 4.41 3.82
C PRO A 137 4.53 4.53 5.04
N ILE A 138 4.88 3.39 5.62
CA ILE A 138 5.78 3.28 6.78
C ILE A 138 7.08 2.61 6.35
N LEU A 139 8.19 2.99 6.97
CA LEU A 139 9.47 2.34 6.74
C LEU A 139 9.38 0.82 7.00
N LEU A 140 9.76 0.05 5.98
CA LEU A 140 9.96 -1.38 6.04
C LEU A 140 11.43 -1.64 6.35
N SER A 141 11.69 -2.25 7.51
CA SER A 141 12.99 -2.81 7.85
C SER A 141 12.77 -4.15 8.55
N SER A 142 12.74 -5.24 7.78
CA SER A 142 12.50 -6.57 8.30
C SER A 142 13.14 -7.63 7.41
N GLY A 143 13.80 -8.62 8.02
CA GLY A 143 14.43 -9.73 7.29
C GLY A 143 15.49 -9.31 6.28
N GLY A 144 16.18 -8.18 6.52
CA GLY A 144 17.17 -7.60 5.60
C GLY A 144 16.57 -6.78 4.45
N LEU A 145 15.24 -6.75 4.31
CA LEU A 145 14.56 -5.89 3.34
C LEU A 145 14.50 -4.45 3.84
N LYS A 146 14.71 -3.51 2.92
CA LYS A 146 14.50 -2.08 3.14
C LYS A 146 13.47 -1.54 2.15
N GLY A 147 12.70 -0.54 2.60
CA GLY A 147 11.81 0.23 1.74
C GLY A 147 10.60 0.74 2.49
N TYR A 148 9.42 0.59 1.92
CA TYR A 148 8.17 1.10 2.47
C TYR A 148 7.07 0.04 2.47
N GLN A 149 6.17 0.11 3.43
CA GLN A 149 4.97 -0.71 3.50
C GLN A 149 3.75 0.19 3.57
N LEU A 150 2.80 -0.06 2.68
CA LEU A 150 1.57 0.69 2.55
C LEU A 150 0.38 -0.25 2.78
N PHE A 151 -0.69 0.29 3.37
CA PHE A 151 -1.94 -0.42 3.53
C PHE A 151 -3.06 0.37 2.85
N PHE A 152 -3.83 -0.29 1.99
CA PHE A 152 -4.98 0.31 1.34
C PHE A 152 -5.95 -0.78 0.85
N GLY A 153 -7.26 -0.53 0.94
CA GLY A 153 -8.27 -1.44 0.37
C GLY A 153 -8.18 -2.88 0.91
N GLY A 154 -7.69 -3.04 2.14
CA GLY A 154 -7.49 -4.35 2.76
C GLY A 154 -6.30 -5.13 2.18
N TYR A 155 -5.41 -4.48 1.44
CA TYR A 155 -4.14 -5.05 1.00
C TYR A 155 -2.99 -4.41 1.76
N VAL A 156 -1.90 -5.18 1.91
CA VAL A 156 -0.59 -4.67 2.29
C VAL A 156 0.35 -4.79 1.09
N VAL A 157 1.00 -3.68 0.76
CA VAL A 157 1.98 -3.59 -0.33
C VAL A 157 3.33 -3.20 0.23
N ASP A 158 4.32 -4.04 -0.03
CA ASP A 158 5.72 -3.75 0.24
C ASP A 158 6.36 -3.15 -1.03
N PHE A 159 7.00 -2.00 -0.88
CA PHE A 159 7.90 -1.36 -1.84
C PHE A 159 9.33 -1.63 -1.39
N ILE A 160 10.05 -2.49 -2.11
CA ILE A 160 11.36 -3.01 -1.70
C ILE A 160 12.43 -2.24 -2.46
N THR A 161 13.23 -1.45 -1.74
CA THR A 161 14.32 -0.63 -2.30
C THR A 161 15.71 -1.21 -2.03
N SER A 162 15.81 -2.24 -1.18
CA SER A 162 17.00 -3.09 -1.09
C SER A 162 17.12 -4.01 -2.31
N PRO A 163 18.33 -4.50 -2.67
CA PRO A 163 18.52 -5.41 -3.78
C PRO A 163 17.56 -6.61 -3.76
N VAL A 164 16.84 -6.81 -4.87
CA VAL A 164 15.94 -7.96 -5.03
C VAL A 164 16.77 -9.18 -5.41
N THR A 165 17.15 -9.96 -4.40
CA THR A 165 17.80 -11.26 -4.62
C THR A 165 16.81 -12.29 -5.14
N ARG A 166 17.30 -13.43 -5.66
CA ARG A 166 16.47 -14.57 -6.05
C ARG A 166 15.55 -15.07 -4.93
N LYS A 167 15.96 -14.94 -3.67
CA LYS A 167 15.13 -15.29 -2.50
C LYS A 167 13.94 -14.34 -2.37
N VAL A 168 14.19 -13.03 -2.55
CA VAL A 168 13.16 -11.99 -2.47
C VAL A 168 12.18 -12.10 -3.62
N SER A 169 12.67 -12.28 -4.85
CA SER A 169 11.81 -12.41 -6.02
C SER A 169 10.91 -13.64 -5.95
N ARG A 170 11.25 -14.68 -5.18
CA ARG A 170 10.43 -15.89 -4.96
C ARG A 170 9.41 -15.79 -3.84
N MET A 171 9.35 -14.67 -3.11
CA MET A 171 8.36 -14.49 -2.05
C MET A 171 6.93 -14.54 -2.62
N ARG A 172 5.98 -15.15 -1.89
CA ARG A 172 4.56 -15.19 -2.29
C ARG A 172 4.02 -13.77 -2.42
N GLY A 173 3.28 -13.50 -3.50
CA GLY A 173 2.73 -12.16 -3.81
C GLY A 173 3.75 -11.16 -4.36
N PHE A 174 5.00 -11.57 -4.62
CA PHE A 174 5.96 -10.72 -5.32
C PHE A 174 5.50 -10.51 -6.77
N VAL A 175 5.48 -9.26 -7.22
CA VAL A 175 5.01 -8.90 -8.56
C VAL A 175 6.12 -9.16 -9.56
N ARG A 176 5.86 -10.08 -10.51
CA ARG A 176 6.79 -10.47 -11.58
C ARG A 176 6.14 -10.18 -12.92
N ASP A 177 6.98 -10.06 -13.95
CA ASP A 177 6.54 -10.00 -15.33
C ASP A 177 6.07 -11.41 -15.78
N GLU A 178 4.92 -11.79 -15.27
CA GLU A 178 4.25 -13.06 -15.53
C GLU A 178 2.78 -12.77 -15.88
N PRO A 179 2.13 -13.60 -16.73
CA PRO A 179 0.74 -13.38 -17.16
C PRO A 179 -0.29 -13.42 -16.02
N SER A 180 0.10 -13.85 -14.83
CA SER A 180 -0.77 -13.94 -13.66
C SER A 180 -0.01 -13.63 -12.38
N LEU A 181 -0.69 -13.01 -11.42
CA LEU A 181 -0.17 -12.77 -10.09
C LEU A 181 -1.02 -13.49 -9.04
N THR A 182 -0.40 -14.38 -8.28
CA THR A 182 -1.03 -14.99 -7.10
C THR A 182 -0.87 -14.09 -5.89
N ILE A 183 -1.98 -13.53 -5.39
CA ILE A 183 -2.01 -12.73 -4.17
C ILE A 183 -2.34 -13.64 -2.99
N PRO A 184 -1.42 -13.81 -2.02
CA PRO A 184 -1.70 -14.60 -0.83
C PRO A 184 -2.49 -13.79 0.21
N ALA A 185 -3.33 -14.47 0.96
CA ALA A 185 -3.89 -13.98 2.21
C ALA A 185 -2.78 -13.92 3.29
N VAL A 186 -2.89 -12.95 4.20
CA VAL A 186 -2.07 -12.85 5.39
C VAL A 186 -2.93 -12.32 6.54
N SER A 187 -2.85 -12.99 7.70
CA SER A 187 -3.53 -12.50 8.89
C SER A 187 -3.02 -11.11 9.25
N PHE A 188 -3.92 -10.15 9.49
CA PHE A 188 -3.50 -8.81 9.89
C PHE A 188 -2.71 -8.83 11.22
N LEU A 189 -2.97 -9.81 12.09
CA LEU A 189 -2.26 -10.04 13.35
C LEU A 189 -0.78 -10.38 13.13
N GLN A 190 -0.44 -10.97 11.99
CA GLN A 190 0.94 -11.33 11.63
C GLN A 190 1.71 -10.17 10.97
N VAL A 191 1.04 -9.06 10.67
CA VAL A 191 1.68 -7.88 10.07
C VAL A 191 2.05 -6.88 11.17
N SER A 192 3.29 -6.96 11.65
CA SER A 192 3.77 -6.20 12.81
C SER A 192 3.54 -4.69 12.70
N ASN A 193 3.75 -4.09 11.53
CA ASN A 193 3.49 -2.67 11.31
C ASN A 193 2.00 -2.33 11.42
N PHE A 194 1.11 -3.19 10.91
CA PHE A 194 -0.34 -3.01 11.05
C PHE A 194 -0.74 -3.03 12.53
N MET A 195 -0.22 -3.99 13.30
CA MET A 195 -0.48 -4.09 14.73
C MET A 195 0.09 -2.92 15.54
N ARG A 196 1.28 -2.44 15.17
CA ARG A 196 1.86 -1.24 15.78
C ARG A 196 0.98 -0.01 15.55
N MET A 197 0.44 0.14 14.34
CA MET A 197 -0.50 1.22 14.04
C MET A 197 -1.80 1.11 14.84
N GLY A 198 -2.40 -0.08 14.88
CA GLY A 198 -3.59 -0.33 15.67
C GLY A 198 -3.39 0.04 17.15
N ARG A 199 -2.24 -0.33 17.73
CA ARG A 199 -1.87 0.06 19.10
C ARG A 199 -1.81 1.57 19.27
N HIS A 200 -1.14 2.29 18.37
CA HIS A 200 -1.08 3.75 18.44
C HIS A 200 -2.46 4.40 18.34
N MET A 201 -3.36 3.86 17.52
CA MET A 201 -4.73 4.36 17.41
C MET A 201 -5.51 4.14 18.72
N VAL A 202 -5.42 2.95 19.30
CA VAL A 202 -6.06 2.63 20.59
C VAL A 202 -5.49 3.51 21.71
N ASP A 203 -4.17 3.63 21.82
CA ASP A 203 -3.51 4.46 22.84
C ASP A 203 -3.94 5.92 22.75
N LYS A 204 -4.06 6.47 21.53
CA LYS A 204 -4.51 7.84 21.33
C LYS A 204 -6.01 8.00 21.63
N HIS A 205 -6.84 7.00 21.35
CA HIS A 205 -8.25 7.01 21.76
C HIS A 205 -8.42 6.98 23.28
N VAL A 206 -7.73 6.08 23.98
CA VAL A 206 -7.76 5.99 25.45
C VAL A 206 -7.31 7.30 26.10
N ARG A 207 -6.39 8.02 25.47
CA ARG A 207 -5.91 9.34 25.94
C ARG A 207 -6.82 10.51 25.53
N GLY A 208 -7.98 10.26 24.93
CA GLY A 208 -8.91 11.30 24.46
C GLY A 208 -8.39 12.11 23.27
N LYS A 209 -7.32 11.65 22.60
CA LYS A 209 -6.67 12.30 21.45
C LYS A 209 -7.13 11.75 20.10
N ALA A 210 -8.14 10.89 20.10
CA ALA A 210 -8.78 10.32 18.91
C ALA A 210 -10.26 10.05 19.19
N THR A 211 -11.15 10.57 18.35
CA THR A 211 -12.57 10.23 18.34
C THR A 211 -12.80 9.16 17.28
N PHE A 212 -13.18 7.93 17.67
CA PHE A 212 -13.72 7.00 16.70
C PHE A 212 -15.12 7.51 16.32
N GLY A 213 -15.31 7.88 15.05
CA GLY A 213 -16.61 8.28 14.54
C GLY A 213 -17.57 7.10 14.53
N GLY A 214 -18.15 6.78 15.68
CA GLY A 214 -19.34 5.96 15.76
C GLY A 214 -20.53 6.80 15.30
N LYS A 215 -21.10 6.48 14.14
CA LYS A 215 -22.48 6.86 13.87
C LYS A 215 -23.34 6.03 14.83
N THR A 216 -23.78 6.66 15.91
CA THR A 216 -25.00 6.24 16.65
C THR A 216 -26.21 6.35 15.75
#